data_AF-A0A519RZ27-F1
#
_entry.id   AF-A0A519RZ27-F1
#
_cell.length_a   1.000
_cell.length_b   1.000
_cell.length_c   1.000
_cell.angle_alpha   90.00
_cell.angle_beta   90.00
_cell.angle_gamma   90.00
#
_symmetry.space_group_name_H-M   'P 1'
#
loop_
_entity.id
_entity.type
_entity.pdbx_description
1 polymer ?
#
loop_
_entity_poly.entity_id
_entity_poly.type
_entity_poly.pdbx_seq_one_letter_code
_entity_poly.pdbx_strand_id
1 'polypeptide(L)' 'MKSGQVIFANYKSGIYYARIVYDDNKNGIWDTGNIAQGVQPEQIWYEPKEFSIRANFERREQIIIPKTPNP' A
#
# COMPACT_ATOMS: atom_id res chain seq x y z
N MET A 1 -9.64 -12.32 -5.44
CA MET A 1 -9.10 -10.95 -5.30
C MET A 1 -9.47 -10.22 -6.57
N LYS A 2 -10.12 -9.05 -6.49
CA LYS A 2 -10.35 -8.23 -7.69
C LYS A 2 -9.03 -7.59 -8.07
N SER A 3 -8.62 -7.69 -9.32
CA SER A 3 -7.54 -6.88 -9.87
C SER A 3 -8.02 -5.44 -9.98
N GLY A 4 -7.18 -4.50 -9.56
CA GLY A 4 -7.42 -3.07 -9.68
C GLY A 4 -6.17 -2.39 -10.24
N GLN A 5 -6.36 -1.37 -11.07
CA GLN A 5 -5.27 -0.51 -11.54
C GLN A 5 -5.27 0.78 -10.74
N VAL A 6 -4.12 1.13 -10.18
CA VAL A 6 -3.89 2.43 -9.51
C VAL A 6 -2.87 3.20 -10.34
N ILE A 7 -3.16 4.47 -10.61
CA ILE A 7 -2.31 5.34 -11.42
C ILE A 7 -1.73 6.44 -10.52
N PHE A 8 -0.41 6.50 -10.47
CA PHE A 8 0.35 7.53 -9.74
C PHE A 8 1.01 8.46 -10.77
N ALA A 9 0.51 9.69 -10.90
CA ALA A 9 0.99 10.66 -11.88
C ALA A 9 1.79 11.80 -11.22
N ASN A 10 2.70 12.42 -11.99
CA ASN A 10 3.44 13.63 -11.59
C ASN A 10 4.36 13.49 -10.37
N TYR A 11 4.90 12.30 -10.14
CA TYR A 11 5.92 12.07 -9.12
C TYR A 11 7.29 12.60 -9.58
N LYS A 12 8.06 13.14 -8.64
CA LYS A 12 9.45 13.54 -8.91
C LYS A 12 10.28 12.30 -9.23
N SER A 13 11.35 12.48 -10.01
CA SER A 13 12.37 11.43 -10.15
C SER A 13 12.92 11.06 -8.78
N GLY A 14 13.04 9.77 -8.50
CA GLY A 14 13.48 9.30 -7.19
C GLY A 14 13.26 7.80 -7.01
N ILE A 15 13.68 7.31 -5.85
CA ILE A 15 13.45 5.94 -5.42
C ILE A 15 12.24 5.92 -4.50
N TYR A 16 11.28 5.03 -4.80
CA TYR A 16 10.05 4.87 -4.05
C TYR A 16 9.87 3.41 -3.63
N TYR A 17 9.14 3.22 -2.53
CA TYR A 17 8.65 1.93 -2.07
C TYR A 17 7.13 2.03 -1.87
N ALA A 18 6.42 0.91 -2.02
CA ALA A 18 4.99 0.85 -1.77
C ALA A 18 4.71 0.09 -0.47
N ARG A 19 3.69 0.55 0.25
CA ARG A 19 3.05 -0.21 1.32
C ARG A 19 1.56 -0.25 1.06
N ILE A 20 0.95 -1.39 1.37
CA ILE A 20 -0.48 -1.66 1.24
C ILE A 20 -1.01 -1.66 2.66
N VAL A 21 -2.00 -0.81 2.93
CA VAL A 21 -2.76 -0.83 4.19
C VAL A 21 -4.06 -1.59 3.93
N TYR A 22 -4.37 -2.55 4.80
CA TYR A 22 -5.65 -3.24 4.77
C TYR A 22 -6.63 -2.40 5.61
N ASP A 23 -7.48 -1.66 4.91
CA ASP A 23 -8.51 -0.82 5.51
C ASP A 23 -9.72 -1.68 5.88
N ASP A 24 -9.69 -2.22 7.09
CA ASP A 24 -10.68 -3.17 7.59
C ASP A 24 -12.02 -2.48 7.88
N ASN A 25 -11.98 -1.20 8.26
CA ASN A 25 -13.17 -0.44 8.63
C ASN A 25 -13.73 0.45 7.49
N LYS A 26 -13.01 0.52 6.36
CA LYS A 26 -13.38 1.22 5.11
C LYS A 26 -13.45 2.73 5.26
N ASN A 27 -12.65 3.33 6.14
CA ASN A 27 -12.63 4.78 6.36
C ASN A 27 -11.63 5.52 5.46
N GLY A 28 -10.75 4.81 4.74
CA GLY A 28 -9.72 5.39 3.87
C GLY A 28 -8.56 6.05 4.62
N ILE A 29 -8.42 5.80 5.91
CA ILE A 29 -7.40 6.32 6.82
C ILE A 29 -6.62 5.12 7.35
N TRP A 30 -5.31 5.28 7.54
CA TRP A 30 -4.56 4.23 8.23
C TRP A 30 -4.75 4.36 9.75
N ASP A 31 -5.46 3.41 10.35
CA ASP A 31 -5.70 3.38 11.79
C ASP A 31 -4.56 2.69 12.55
N THR A 32 -3.94 3.43 13.47
CA THR A 32 -2.83 2.94 14.31
C THR A 32 -3.28 2.07 15.49
N GLY A 33 -4.57 1.73 15.57
CA GLY A 33 -5.17 1.02 16.70
C GLY A 33 -5.43 1.93 17.90
N ASN A 34 -5.92 1.33 18.99
CA ASN A 34 -6.22 2.02 20.25
C ASN A 34 -5.91 1.11 21.44
N ILE A 35 -4.87 1.47 22.21
CA ILE A 35 -4.39 0.70 23.37
C ILE A 35 -5.47 0.61 24.46
N ALA A 36 -6.15 1.72 24.76
CA ALA A 36 -7.16 1.77 25.83
C ALA A 36 -8.38 0.90 25.50
N GLN A 37 -8.69 0.75 24.21
CA GLN A 37 -9.79 -0.08 23.72
C GLN A 37 -9.34 -1.50 23.30
N GLY A 38 -8.05 -1.83 23.42
CA GLY A 38 -7.50 -3.12 23.01
C GLY A 38 -7.52 -3.37 21.49
N VAL A 39 -7.66 -2.33 20.67
CA VAL A 39 -7.76 -2.43 19.21
C VAL A 39 -6.37 -2.40 18.60
N GLN A 40 -6.05 -3.39 17.77
CA GLN A 40 -4.78 -3.45 17.05
C GLN A 40 -4.76 -2.46 15.87
N PRO A 41 -3.57 -1.99 15.45
CA PRO A 41 -3.43 -1.25 14.20
C PRO A 41 -3.88 -2.06 13.00
N GLU A 42 -4.31 -1.35 11.96
CA GLU A 42 -4.57 -1.95 10.66
C GLU A 42 -3.31 -2.60 10.09
N GLN A 43 -3.52 -3.74 9.43
CA GLN A 43 -2.42 -4.51 8.88
C GLN A 43 -1.77 -3.76 7.72
N ILE A 44 -0.46 -3.92 7.60
CA ILE A 44 0.34 -3.35 6.52
C ILE A 44 1.15 -4.46 5.87
N TRP A 45 1.22 -4.44 4.55
CA TRP A 45 2.18 -5.22 3.79
C TRP A 45 3.09 -4.30 2.97
N TYR A 46 4.40 -4.53 3.06
CA TYR A 46 5.40 -3.78 2.30
C TYR A 46 5.76 -4.54 1.04
N GLU A 47 5.72 -3.84 -0.10
CA GLU A 47 6.27 -4.37 -1.35
C GLU A 47 7.80 -4.30 -1.27
N PRO A 48 8.52 -5.43 -1.33
CA PRO A 48 9.98 -5.45 -1.23
C PRO A 48 10.68 -4.81 -2.43
N LYS A 49 10.01 -4.73 -3.60
CA LYS A 49 10.61 -4.18 -4.81
C LYS A 49 10.74 -2.65 -4.74
N GLU A 50 11.90 -2.17 -5.15
CA GLU A 50 12.17 -0.75 -5.36
C GLU A 50 11.53 -0.22 -6.66
N PHE A 51 10.91 0.96 -6.57
CA PHE A 51 10.43 1.72 -7.72
C PHE A 51 11.30 2.95 -8.00
N SER A 52 12.34 2.77 -8.81
CA SER A 52 13.14 3.89 -9.35
C SER A 52 12.36 4.62 -10.46
N ILE A 53 11.80 5.78 -10.14
CA ILE A 53 11.06 6.65 -11.06
C ILE A 53 12.03 7.65 -11.70
N ARG A 54 11.94 7.79 -13.02
CA ARG A 54 12.74 8.75 -13.81
C ARG A 54 11.80 9.67 -14.57
N ALA A 55 12.21 10.92 -14.75
CA ALA A 55 11.48 11.89 -15.56
C ALA A 55 11.25 11.34 -16.98
N ASN A 56 10.04 11.56 -17.51
CA ASN A 56 9.61 11.14 -18.85
C ASN A 56 9.58 9.62 -19.10
N PHE A 57 9.59 8.79 -18.06
CA PHE A 57 9.42 7.34 -18.17
C PHE A 57 8.08 6.91 -17.59
N GLU A 58 7.34 6.09 -18.32
CA GLU A 58 6.20 5.35 -17.77
C GLU A 58 6.66 4.00 -17.23
N ARG A 59 6.16 3.64 -16.05
CA ARG A 59 6.44 2.34 -15.41
C ARG A 59 5.12 1.66 -15.04
N ARG A 60 5.02 0.36 -15.33
CA ARG A 60 3.91 -0.50 -14.91
C ARG A 60 4.46 -1.68 -14.13
N GLU A 61 3.84 -1.96 -12.99
CA GLU A 61 4.28 -2.99 -12.06
C GLU A 61 3.06 -3.80 -11.60
N GLN A 62 3.22 -5.11 -11.52
CA GLN A 62 2.21 -6.00 -10.96
C GLN A 62 2.60 -6.32 -9.53
N ILE A 63 1.72 -6.00 -8.59
CA ILE A 63 1.88 -6.27 -7.16
C ILE A 63 0.94 -7.40 -6.76
N ILE A 64 1.48 -8.43 -6.12
CA ILE A 64 0.69 -9.54 -5.57
C ILE A 64 0.49 -9.26 -4.08
N ILE A 65 -0.71 -8.83 -3.73
CA ILE A 65 -1.07 -8.54 -2.34
C ILE A 65 -1.37 -9.86 -1.63
N PRO A 66 -0.64 -10.23 -0.57
CA PRO A 66 -0.93 -11.44 0.19
C PRO A 66 -2.27 -11.33 0.91
N LYS A 67 -2.86 -12.47 1.28
CA LYS A 67 -4.01 -12.45 2.19
C LYS A 67 -3.52 -12.08 3.59
N THR A 68 -4.30 -11.28 4.29
CA THR A 68 -4.10 -11.05 5.71
C THR A 68 -4.17 -12.39 6.47
N PRO A 69 -3.29 -12.65 7.45
CA PRO A 69 -3.31 -13.91 8.21
C PRO A 69 -4.60 -14.10 9.03
N ASN A 70 -5.33 -13.04 9.32
CA ASN A 70 -6.53 -13.06 10.15
C ASN A 70 -7.73 -12.47 9.37
N PRO A 71 -8.79 -13.24 9.10
CA PRO A 71 -10.10 -12.71 8.72
C PRO A 71 -10.88 -12.17 9.92
#